data_AF-A0A9P8IJD6-F1
#
_entry.id   AF-A0A9P8IJD6-F1
#
_cell.length_a   1.000
_cell.length_b   1.000
_cell.length_c   1.000
_cell.angle_alpha   90.00
_cell.angle_beta   90.00
_cell.angle_gamma   90.00
#
_symmetry.space_group_name_H-M   'P 1'
#
loop_
_entity.id
_entity.type
_entity.pdbx_description
1 polymer ?
#
loop_
_entity_poly.entity_id
_entity_poly.type
_entity_poly.pdbx_seq_one_letter_code
_entity_poly.pdbx_strand_id
1 'polypeptide(L)'
;MRQFTHDSVKAVHLPRTTAWGHRAALQSTMPSLKGLKYDLTRVPLESTTLACIDQNTLRMIHQSLPHLHSLVIYQLDRDTFVLEHGPITKKPRLPNFSDQVAQLIGRLKEMQQLRRFAFAFDKKWMIQEYSLEALLELNARLRQADSAPSASEDIDWIHYYASGAQDHEWHSNLITHILEAVPQLKELCVLPPGSRFYRGTKTEGVVSFRRVNPGDPGEESRFPNRFLDQES
;
A
#
# COMPACT_ATOMS: atom_id res chain seq x y z
N MET A 1 -8.97 22.43 30.55
CA MET A 1 -8.20 21.98 29.36
C MET A 1 -7.26 20.88 29.82
N ARG A 2 -7.43 19.63 29.36
CA ARG A 2 -6.45 18.56 29.63
C ARG A 2 -5.30 18.72 28.64
N GLN A 3 -4.15 19.17 29.12
CA GLN A 3 -2.92 19.15 28.34
C GLN A 3 -2.51 17.68 28.17
N PHE A 4 -2.52 17.20 26.93
CA PHE A 4 -1.93 15.90 26.61
C PHE A 4 -0.42 16.02 26.86
N THR A 5 0.13 15.18 27.73
CA THR A 5 1.57 15.11 27.96
C THR A 5 2.25 14.63 26.68
N HIS A 6 3.33 15.31 26.27
CA HIS A 6 4.04 15.09 25.00
C HIS A 6 4.48 13.63 24.76
N ASP A 7 4.67 12.83 25.82
CA ASP A 7 5.14 11.44 25.72
C ASP A 7 4.02 10.39 25.57
N SER A 8 2.76 10.79 25.64
CA SER A 8 1.63 9.85 25.69
C SER A 8 1.13 9.37 24.31
N VAL A 9 1.47 10.09 23.23
CA VAL A 9 0.93 9.83 21.89
C VAL A 9 1.78 8.78 21.15
N LYS A 10 1.33 7.52 21.22
CA LYS A 10 2.00 6.40 20.55
C LYS A 10 1.54 6.15 19.10
N ALA A 11 0.43 6.73 18.66
CA ALA A 11 -0.07 6.61 17.29
C ALA A 11 -0.81 7.88 16.83
N VAL A 12 -0.66 8.23 15.54
CA VAL A 12 -1.27 9.43 14.94
C VAL A 12 -1.85 9.12 13.58
N HIS A 13 -2.99 9.74 13.29
CA HIS A 13 -3.53 9.86 11.95
C HIS A 13 -3.26 11.28 11.46
N LEU A 14 -2.49 11.41 10.37
CA LEU A 14 -2.28 12.68 9.70
C LEU A 14 -3.38 12.89 8.64
N PRO A 15 -4.33 13.83 8.85
CA PRO A 15 -5.37 14.13 7.88
C PRO A 15 -4.83 14.87 6.65
N ARG A 16 -5.61 14.82 5.55
CA ARG A 16 -5.36 15.38 4.21
C ARG A 16 -4.67 16.74 4.11
N THR A 17 -4.89 17.63 5.07
CA THR A 17 -4.42 19.04 5.03
C THR A 17 -3.14 19.27 5.83
N THR A 18 -2.72 18.29 6.64
CA THR A 18 -1.45 18.36 7.33
C THR A 18 -0.37 18.04 6.32
N ALA A 19 0.23 19.08 5.75
CA ALA A 19 1.38 18.88 4.90
C ALA A 19 2.41 18.07 5.68
N TRP A 20 2.96 17.03 5.05
CA TRP A 20 4.21 16.41 5.47
C TRP A 20 5.34 17.45 5.69
N GLY A 21 5.14 18.69 5.22
CA GLY A 21 5.93 19.87 5.59
C GLY A 21 6.04 20.17 7.10
N HIS A 22 5.17 19.62 7.96
CA HIS A 22 5.32 19.70 9.42
C HIS A 22 6.09 18.49 10.03
N ARG A 23 6.76 17.68 9.20
CA ARG A 23 7.58 16.54 9.63
C ARG A 23 8.53 16.88 10.77
N ALA A 24 9.24 18.01 10.69
CA ALA A 24 10.17 18.42 11.74
C ALA A 24 9.46 18.60 13.09
N ALA A 25 8.24 19.14 13.08
CA ALA A 25 7.40 19.26 14.28
C ALA A 25 6.91 17.89 14.76
N LEU A 26 6.51 16.98 13.86
CA LEU A 26 6.12 15.61 14.26
C LEU A 26 7.29 14.86 14.92
N GLN A 27 8.49 14.97 14.36
CA GLN A 27 9.70 14.35 14.90
C GLN A 27 10.08 14.94 16.26
N SER A 28 10.04 16.27 16.41
CA SER A 28 10.41 16.92 17.67
C SER A 28 9.36 16.75 18.77
N THR A 29 8.08 16.60 18.40
CA THR A 29 6.96 16.61 19.34
C THR A 29 6.56 15.21 19.79
N MET A 30 6.86 14.17 19.01
CA MET A 30 6.42 12.79 19.26
C MET A 30 7.53 11.76 18.98
N PRO A 31 8.63 11.77 19.75
CA PRO A 31 9.73 10.81 19.58
C PRO A 31 9.32 9.35 19.85
N SER A 32 8.22 9.14 20.58
CA SER A 32 7.66 7.83 20.94
C SER A 32 6.62 7.29 19.94
N LEU A 33 6.44 7.95 18.79
CA LEU A 33 5.43 7.57 17.81
C LEU A 33 5.74 6.19 17.19
N LYS A 34 4.87 5.22 17.45
CA LYS A 34 4.95 3.83 16.96
C LYS A 34 3.94 3.54 15.85
N GLY A 35 2.87 4.34 15.70
CA GLY A 35 1.82 4.14 14.71
C GLY A 35 1.55 5.37 13.85
N LEU A 36 1.44 5.19 12.53
CA LEU A 36 1.14 6.27 11.60
C LEU A 36 0.06 5.84 10.58
N LYS A 37 -0.99 6.64 10.47
CA LYS A 37 -1.90 6.65 9.33
C LYS A 37 -1.62 7.88 8.47
N TYR A 38 -1.28 7.68 7.20
CA TYR A 38 -0.92 8.75 6.28
C TYR A 38 -1.83 8.78 5.05
N ASP A 39 -2.48 9.92 4.85
CA ASP A 39 -3.37 10.18 3.71
C ASP A 39 -2.59 10.85 2.57
N LEU A 40 -2.46 10.14 1.45
CA LEU A 40 -1.76 10.65 0.27
C LEU A 40 -2.65 11.42 -0.70
N THR A 41 -3.97 11.56 -0.46
CA THR A 41 -4.89 12.13 -1.44
C THR A 41 -4.46 13.49 -2.01
N ARG A 42 -3.89 14.38 -1.18
CA ARG A 42 -3.54 15.75 -1.59
C ARG A 42 -2.05 15.94 -1.88
N VAL A 43 -1.27 14.86 -1.92
CA VAL A 43 0.15 14.94 -2.24
C VAL A 43 0.29 14.94 -3.76
N PRO A 44 0.93 15.96 -4.38
CA PRO A 44 1.19 15.95 -5.81
C PRO A 44 2.25 14.88 -6.11
N LEU A 45 1.81 13.75 -6.66
CA LEU A 45 2.67 12.61 -7.00
C LEU A 45 2.66 12.38 -8.51
N GLU A 46 3.80 11.93 -9.04
CA GLU A 46 3.92 11.63 -10.47
C GLU A 46 3.07 10.42 -10.89
N SER A 47 2.80 9.48 -9.99
CA SER A 47 1.82 8.39 -10.18
C SER A 47 0.96 8.30 -8.92
N THR A 48 -0.34 8.24 -9.14
CA THR A 48 -1.34 8.09 -8.09
C THR A 48 -1.74 6.62 -7.89
N THR A 49 -1.40 5.72 -8.81
CA THR A 49 -1.75 4.28 -8.71
C THR A 49 -0.90 3.57 -7.66
N LEU A 50 0.40 3.82 -7.69
CA LEU A 50 1.38 3.15 -6.83
C LEU A 50 1.95 4.10 -5.77
N ALA A 51 1.29 5.25 -5.58
CA ALA A 51 1.62 6.26 -4.58
C ALA A 51 1.84 5.67 -3.19
N CYS A 52 0.97 4.74 -2.77
CA CYS A 52 1.02 4.15 -1.43
C CYS A 52 2.18 3.17 -1.22
N ILE A 53 2.86 2.75 -2.29
CA ILE A 53 4.05 1.88 -2.25
C ILE A 53 5.29 2.57 -2.80
N ASP A 54 5.22 3.88 -3.07
CA ASP A 54 6.32 4.65 -3.61
C ASP A 54 7.52 4.65 -2.66
N GLN A 55 8.68 4.29 -3.21
CA GLN A 55 9.91 4.16 -2.43
C GLN A 55 10.38 5.48 -1.81
N ASN A 56 10.10 6.62 -2.46
CA ASN A 56 10.52 7.93 -1.96
C ASN A 56 9.70 8.31 -0.74
N THR A 57 8.39 8.08 -0.80
CA THR A 57 7.45 8.26 0.30
C THR A 57 7.83 7.41 1.50
N LEU A 58 8.06 6.10 1.31
CA LEU A 58 8.47 5.18 2.38
C LEU A 58 9.82 5.57 2.99
N ARG A 59 10.81 5.93 2.16
CA ARG A 59 12.13 6.40 2.63
C ARG A 59 11.99 7.67 3.46
N MET A 60 11.17 8.63 3.04
CA MET A 60 10.92 9.84 3.81
C MET A 60 10.28 9.52 5.17
N ILE A 61 9.28 8.64 5.20
CA ILE A 61 8.63 8.19 6.45
C ILE A 61 9.66 7.53 7.37
N HIS A 62 10.46 6.59 6.86
CA HIS A 62 11.45 5.87 7.66
C HIS A 62 12.50 6.81 8.26
N GLN A 63 13.04 7.74 7.47
CA GLN A 63 13.97 8.75 7.96
C GLN A 63 13.33 9.70 8.98
N SER A 64 12.01 9.85 8.95
CA SER A 64 11.28 10.69 9.89
C SER A 64 11.08 9.98 11.22
N LEU A 65 10.61 8.73 11.11
CA LEU A 65 10.04 7.95 12.19
C LEU A 65 10.70 6.57 12.17
N PRO A 66 11.99 6.47 12.55
CA PRO A 66 12.75 5.22 12.46
C PRO A 66 12.23 4.13 13.40
N HIS A 67 11.43 4.50 14.39
CA HIS A 67 10.88 3.60 15.41
C HIS A 67 9.42 3.19 15.15
N LEU A 68 8.93 3.40 13.93
CA LEU A 68 7.56 3.07 13.58
C LEU A 68 7.33 1.55 13.57
N HIS A 69 6.27 1.10 14.25
CA HIS A 69 5.86 -0.30 14.34
C HIS A 69 4.64 -0.59 13.45
N SER A 70 3.82 0.42 13.18
CA SER A 70 2.61 0.30 12.36
C SER A 70 2.49 1.47 11.39
N LEU A 71 2.29 1.16 10.12
CA LEU A 71 2.14 2.15 9.05
C LEU A 71 0.94 1.80 8.18
N VAL A 72 0.06 2.76 7.98
CA VAL A 72 -1.06 2.67 7.03
C VAL A 72 -0.93 3.86 6.08
N ILE A 73 -0.74 3.59 4.80
CA ILE A 73 -0.75 4.61 3.75
C ILE A 73 -2.01 4.40 2.93
N TYR A 74 -2.82 5.43 2.75
CA TYR A 74 -4.05 5.30 2.00
C TYR A 74 -4.32 6.53 1.13
N GLN A 75 -5.19 6.34 0.14
CA GLN A 75 -5.64 7.39 -0.76
C GLN A 75 -7.16 7.22 -0.96
N LEU A 76 -7.94 8.18 -0.47
CA LEU A 76 -9.41 8.12 -0.44
C LEU A 76 -10.09 8.59 -1.74
N ASP A 77 -9.50 9.55 -2.46
CA ASP A 77 -10.12 10.14 -3.67
C ASP A 77 -9.54 9.52 -4.94
N ARG A 78 -10.19 8.49 -5.46
CA ARG A 78 -10.02 8.06 -6.86
C ARG A 78 -11.33 8.09 -7.65
N ASP A 79 -12.48 8.03 -7.00
CA ASP A 79 -13.78 8.23 -7.68
C ASP A 79 -13.99 9.68 -8.16
N THR A 80 -13.23 10.64 -7.64
CA THR A 80 -13.25 12.07 -8.03
C THR A 80 -12.31 12.42 -9.18
N PHE A 81 -11.39 11.53 -9.59
CA PHE A 81 -10.53 11.76 -10.77
C PHE A 81 -11.28 11.58 -12.11
N VAL A 82 -12.59 11.33 -12.07
CA VAL A 82 -13.43 11.28 -13.28
C VAL A 82 -13.86 12.70 -13.74
N LEU A 83 -13.70 13.78 -12.95
CA LEU A 83 -14.34 15.06 -13.31
C LEU A 83 -13.56 16.36 -13.09
N GLU A 84 -12.31 16.36 -12.61
CA GLU A 84 -11.50 17.59 -12.63
C GLU A 84 -10.60 17.63 -13.87
N HIS A 85 -10.95 18.54 -14.79
CA HIS A 85 -10.40 18.79 -16.13
C HIS A 85 -8.92 19.24 -16.17
N GLY A 86 -8.03 18.62 -15.39
CA GLY A 86 -6.59 18.75 -15.58
C GLY A 86 -6.10 17.78 -16.67
N PRO A 87 -5.10 18.15 -17.50
CA PRO A 87 -4.51 17.19 -18.42
C PRO A 87 -3.80 16.11 -17.59
N ILE A 88 -4.46 14.97 -17.40
CA ILE A 88 -3.78 13.74 -17.01
C ILE A 88 -2.81 13.46 -18.17
N THR A 89 -1.54 13.82 -17.99
CA THR A 89 -0.48 13.45 -18.92
C THR A 89 -0.33 11.94 -18.83
N LYS A 90 -1.13 11.23 -19.65
CA LYS A 90 -1.15 9.78 -19.70
C LYS A 90 0.27 9.30 -19.93
N LYS A 91 0.76 8.40 -19.08
CA LYS A 91 2.16 7.98 -19.14
C LYS A 91 2.39 7.09 -20.37
N PRO A 92 3.48 7.28 -21.11
CA PRO A 92 3.81 6.45 -22.28
C PRO A 92 4.29 5.06 -21.89
N ARG A 93 4.64 4.83 -20.61
CA ARG A 93 5.12 3.53 -20.10
C ARG A 93 4.46 3.18 -18.78
N LEU A 94 4.04 1.93 -18.66
CA LEU A 94 3.60 1.32 -17.41
C LEU A 94 4.80 1.17 -16.46
N PRO A 95 4.78 1.73 -15.23
CA PRO A 95 5.58 1.19 -14.15
C PRO A 95 5.39 -0.33 -14.07
N ASN A 96 6.51 -1.05 -14.11
CA ASN A 96 6.53 -2.46 -13.83
C ASN A 96 6.17 -2.66 -12.36
N PHE A 97 4.96 -3.16 -12.08
CA PHE A 97 4.53 -3.38 -10.70
C PHE A 97 5.44 -4.36 -9.97
N SER A 98 5.97 -5.38 -10.66
CA SER A 98 6.93 -6.32 -10.05
C SER A 98 8.16 -5.58 -9.53
N ASP A 99 8.71 -4.66 -10.33
CA ASP A 99 9.83 -3.80 -9.90
C ASP A 99 9.45 -2.90 -8.72
N GLN A 100 8.22 -2.40 -8.69
CA GLN A 100 7.72 -1.57 -7.59
C GLN A 100 7.54 -2.39 -6.30
N VAL A 101 7.07 -3.64 -6.41
CA VAL A 101 7.00 -4.57 -5.29
C VAL A 101 8.39 -4.95 -4.80
N ALA A 102 9.34 -5.20 -5.70
CA ALA A 102 10.73 -5.48 -5.32
C ALA A 102 11.35 -4.28 -4.57
N GLN A 103 11.13 -3.06 -5.05
CA GLN A 103 11.55 -1.83 -4.38
C GLN A 103 10.85 -1.65 -3.01
N LEU A 104 9.55 -1.90 -2.94
CA LEU A 104 8.77 -1.89 -1.70
C LEU A 104 9.38 -2.87 -0.68
N ILE A 105 9.62 -4.11 -1.07
CA ILE A 105 10.24 -5.14 -0.22
C ILE A 105 11.61 -4.65 0.30
N GLY A 106 12.45 -4.10 -0.59
CA GLY A 106 13.72 -3.52 -0.21
C GLY A 106 13.59 -2.43 0.86
N ARG A 107 12.61 -1.52 0.71
CA ARG A 107 12.35 -0.45 1.68
C ARG A 107 11.77 -0.98 2.99
N LEU A 108 10.82 -1.90 2.93
CA LEU A 108 10.26 -2.50 4.14
C LEU A 108 11.33 -3.25 4.94
N LYS A 109 12.28 -3.92 4.26
CA LYS A 109 13.45 -4.53 4.91
C LYS A 109 14.29 -3.52 5.69
N GLU A 110 14.47 -2.29 5.19
CA GLU A 110 15.19 -1.23 5.91
C GLU A 110 14.46 -0.77 7.18
N MET A 111 13.13 -0.88 7.23
CA MET A 111 12.29 -0.49 8.36
C MET A 111 12.22 -1.60 9.42
N GLN A 112 13.33 -1.83 10.13
CA GLN A 112 13.52 -2.98 11.04
C GLN A 112 12.48 -3.10 12.17
N GLN A 113 11.91 -1.97 12.60
CA GLN A 113 10.92 -1.96 13.67
C GLN A 113 9.48 -2.12 13.16
N LEU A 114 9.25 -1.99 11.84
CA LEU A 114 7.92 -2.04 11.27
C LEU A 114 7.38 -3.47 11.30
N ARG A 115 6.29 -3.67 12.05
CA ARG A 115 5.63 -4.97 12.21
C ARG A 115 4.34 -5.06 11.43
N ARG A 116 3.68 -3.93 11.15
CA ARG A 116 2.39 -3.89 10.46
C ARG A 116 2.43 -2.84 9.36
N PHE A 117 2.06 -3.24 8.16
CA PHE A 117 1.99 -2.33 7.02
C PHE A 117 0.66 -2.49 6.29
N ALA A 118 0.05 -1.38 5.91
CA ALA A 118 -1.11 -1.38 5.05
C ALA A 118 -0.95 -0.30 3.99
N PHE A 119 -1.36 -0.63 2.78
CA PHE A 119 -1.34 0.32 1.67
C PHE A 119 -2.62 0.22 0.87
N ALA A 120 -3.11 1.37 0.40
CA ALA A 120 -4.21 1.38 -0.56
C ALA A 120 -3.71 1.04 -1.97
N PHE A 121 -4.39 0.10 -2.61
CA PHE A 121 -4.11 -0.33 -3.97
C PHE A 121 -5.37 -0.96 -4.59
N ASP A 122 -5.64 -0.63 -5.85
CA ASP A 122 -6.65 -1.28 -6.67
C ASP A 122 -6.04 -1.63 -8.02
N LYS A 123 -6.23 -2.87 -8.48
CA LYS A 123 -5.81 -3.30 -9.82
C LYS A 123 -6.39 -2.41 -10.92
N LYS A 124 -7.61 -1.89 -10.74
CA LYS A 124 -8.27 -0.97 -11.67
C LYS A 124 -7.57 0.38 -11.77
N TRP A 125 -6.88 0.82 -10.71
CA TRP A 125 -6.15 2.09 -10.73
C TRP A 125 -5.03 2.10 -11.75
N MET A 126 -4.38 0.96 -11.95
CA MET A 126 -3.36 0.78 -12.98
C MET A 126 -3.94 1.18 -14.34
N ILE A 127 -5.09 0.64 -14.71
CA ILE A 127 -5.66 0.81 -16.05
C ILE A 127 -6.07 2.26 -16.32
N GLN A 128 -6.56 2.97 -15.30
CA GLN A 128 -7.00 4.35 -15.42
C GLN A 128 -5.86 5.36 -15.67
N GLU A 129 -4.60 5.01 -15.38
CA GLU A 129 -3.45 5.91 -15.57
C GLU A 129 -2.85 5.89 -16.99
N TYR A 130 -3.32 5.03 -17.89
CA TYR A 130 -2.70 4.82 -19.20
C TYR A 130 -3.53 5.31 -20.39
N SER A 131 -2.84 5.56 -21.50
CA SER A 131 -3.47 5.82 -22.78
C SER A 131 -4.00 4.54 -23.41
N LEU A 132 -4.99 4.69 -24.30
CA LEU A 132 -5.56 3.57 -25.03
C LEU A 132 -4.49 2.88 -25.88
N GLU A 133 -3.57 3.67 -26.44
CA GLU A 133 -2.44 3.20 -27.26
C GLU A 133 -1.48 2.32 -26.45
N ALA A 134 -1.12 2.72 -25.22
CA ALA A 134 -0.25 1.92 -24.35
C ALA A 134 -0.93 0.59 -23.94
N LEU A 135 -2.24 0.59 -23.75
CA LEU A 135 -3.02 -0.63 -23.47
C LEU A 135 -3.10 -1.55 -24.70
N LEU A 136 -3.22 -0.99 -25.90
CA LEU A 136 -3.24 -1.75 -27.15
C LEU A 136 -1.86 -2.37 -27.47
N GLU A 137 -0.77 -1.64 -27.25
CA GLU A 137 0.59 -2.15 -27.44
C GLU A 137 0.89 -3.30 -26.48
N LEU A 138 0.49 -3.18 -25.20
CA LEU A 138 0.61 -4.27 -24.23
C LEU A 138 -0.15 -5.52 -24.70
N ASN A 139 -1.41 -5.38 -25.09
CA ASN A 139 -2.21 -6.48 -25.61
C ASN A 139 -1.56 -7.14 -26.85
N ALA A 140 -0.92 -6.36 -27.72
CA ALA A 140 -0.21 -6.90 -28.87
C ALA A 140 1.03 -7.72 -28.48
N ARG A 141 1.82 -7.25 -27.50
CA ARG A 141 3.01 -7.97 -26.99
C ARG A 141 2.63 -9.27 -26.28
N LEU A 142 1.52 -9.26 -25.53
CA LEU A 142 1.03 -10.44 -24.83
C LEU A 142 0.55 -11.54 -25.78
N ARG A 143 -0.17 -11.17 -26.85
CA ARG A 143 -0.55 -12.12 -27.91
C ARG A 143 0.65 -12.76 -28.63
N GLN A 144 1.81 -12.10 -28.62
CA GLN A 144 3.05 -12.65 -29.16
C GLN A 144 3.77 -13.57 -28.15
N ALA A 145 3.65 -13.30 -26.84
CA ALA A 145 4.22 -14.12 -25.78
C ALA A 145 3.53 -15.48 -25.64
N ASP A 146 2.21 -15.57 -25.87
CA ASP A 146 1.45 -16.84 -25.91
C ASP A 146 1.91 -17.80 -27.03
N SER A 147 2.75 -17.33 -27.97
CA SER A 147 3.27 -18.13 -29.10
C SER A 147 4.70 -18.67 -28.88
N ALA A 148 5.34 -18.40 -27.74
CA ALA A 148 6.71 -18.84 -27.45
C ALA A 148 6.81 -19.54 -26.07
N PRO A 149 7.36 -20.77 -25.98
CA PRO A 149 7.57 -21.41 -24.70
C PRO A 149 8.96 -21.05 -24.15
N SER A 150 9.06 -20.09 -23.23
CA SER A 150 10.18 -20.08 -22.25
C SER A 150 9.99 -19.11 -21.08
N ALA A 151 9.95 -19.70 -19.88
CA ALA A 151 10.66 -19.30 -18.66
C ALA A 151 10.91 -17.80 -18.42
N SER A 152 9.95 -17.15 -17.76
CA SER A 152 10.15 -16.10 -16.76
C SER A 152 8.81 -15.96 -16.04
N GLU A 153 8.77 -16.25 -14.74
CA GLU A 153 7.61 -16.01 -13.86
C GLU A 153 7.40 -14.50 -13.66
N ASP A 154 7.12 -13.78 -14.74
CA ASP A 154 6.73 -12.38 -14.70
C ASP A 154 5.26 -12.32 -14.33
N ILE A 155 4.99 -11.79 -13.13
CA ILE A 155 3.65 -11.65 -12.54
C ILE A 155 2.67 -11.12 -13.58
N ASP A 156 1.81 -12.03 -14.01
CA ASP A 156 0.84 -11.94 -15.07
C ASP A 156 -0.29 -10.95 -14.67
N TRP A 157 -0.23 -9.72 -15.20
CA TRP A 157 -1.30 -8.72 -15.08
C TRP A 157 -2.48 -8.97 -16.04
N ILE A 158 -2.43 -10.04 -16.84
CA ILE A 158 -3.16 -10.23 -18.10
C ILE A 158 -4.66 -10.45 -17.86
N HIS A 159 -5.08 -10.74 -16.62
CA HIS A 159 -6.47 -11.07 -16.31
C HIS A 159 -7.22 -9.87 -15.68
N TYR A 160 -7.58 -8.88 -16.51
CA TYR A 160 -8.41 -7.73 -16.10
C TYR A 160 -9.81 -8.15 -15.61
N TYR A 161 -10.35 -9.22 -16.17
CA TYR A 161 -11.59 -9.86 -15.73
C TYR A 161 -11.31 -11.14 -14.96
N ALA A 162 -10.37 -11.07 -14.03
CA ALA A 162 -10.11 -12.17 -13.13
C ALA A 162 -11.42 -12.55 -12.41
N SER A 163 -11.77 -13.84 -12.43
CA SER A 163 -12.86 -14.32 -11.58
C SER A 163 -12.57 -13.96 -10.13
N GLY A 164 -13.58 -13.91 -9.26
CA GLY A 164 -13.34 -13.64 -7.84
C GLY A 164 -12.32 -14.57 -7.17
N ALA A 165 -12.09 -15.76 -7.75
CA ALA A 165 -11.05 -16.69 -7.33
C ALA A 165 -9.64 -16.26 -7.79
N GLN A 166 -9.49 -15.83 -9.05
CA GLN A 166 -8.21 -15.33 -9.58
C GLN A 166 -7.77 -14.02 -8.90
N ASP A 167 -8.72 -13.13 -8.56
CA ASP A 167 -8.41 -11.92 -7.79
C ASP A 167 -7.94 -12.25 -6.36
N HIS A 168 -8.57 -13.25 -5.74
CA HIS A 168 -8.18 -13.74 -4.42
C HIS A 168 -6.78 -14.38 -4.42
N GLU A 169 -6.51 -15.23 -5.40
CA GLU A 169 -5.21 -15.87 -5.60
C GLU A 169 -4.11 -14.84 -5.87
N TRP A 170 -4.38 -13.86 -6.73
CA TRP A 170 -3.42 -12.80 -7.02
C TRP A 170 -3.03 -12.00 -5.77
N HIS A 171 -4.01 -11.58 -4.96
CA HIS A 171 -3.74 -10.88 -3.70
C HIS A 171 -3.05 -11.79 -2.67
N SER A 172 -3.41 -13.08 -2.63
CA SER A 172 -2.75 -14.07 -1.77
C SER A 172 -1.26 -14.18 -2.11
N ASN A 173 -0.92 -14.31 -3.40
CA ASN A 173 0.45 -14.43 -3.87
C ASN A 173 1.24 -13.15 -3.57
N LEU A 174 0.68 -11.97 -3.85
CA LEU A 174 1.32 -10.70 -3.53
C LEU A 174 1.63 -10.56 -2.04
N ILE A 175 0.63 -10.79 -1.19
CA ILE A 175 0.77 -10.62 0.26
C ILE A 175 1.77 -11.63 0.83
N THR A 176 1.68 -12.89 0.39
CA THR A 176 2.58 -13.96 0.83
C THR A 176 4.02 -13.64 0.43
N HIS A 177 4.25 -13.27 -0.83
CA HIS A 177 5.56 -12.88 -1.32
C HIS A 177 6.20 -11.76 -0.50
N ILE A 178 5.45 -10.70 -0.18
CA ILE A 178 5.97 -9.58 0.64
C ILE A 178 6.25 -10.03 2.08
N LEU A 179 5.33 -10.77 2.72
CA LEU A 179 5.49 -11.21 4.11
C LEU A 179 6.61 -12.23 4.29
N GLU A 180 6.83 -13.11 3.32
CA GLU A 180 7.96 -14.04 3.32
C GLU A 180 9.27 -13.29 3.13
N ALA A 181 9.31 -12.35 2.19
CA ALA A 181 10.51 -11.58 1.88
C ALA A 181 10.91 -10.57 2.96
N VAL A 182 9.99 -10.10 3.81
CA VAL A 182 10.25 -9.10 4.87
C VAL A 182 10.13 -9.75 6.26
N PRO A 183 11.24 -10.24 6.87
CA PRO A 183 11.18 -11.09 8.05
C PRO A 183 10.55 -10.44 9.29
N GLN A 184 10.73 -9.13 9.45
CA GLN A 184 10.22 -8.38 10.60
C GLN A 184 8.70 -8.14 10.55
N LEU A 185 8.11 -8.21 9.36
CA LEU A 185 6.72 -7.85 9.11
C LEU A 185 5.81 -9.00 9.54
N LYS A 186 4.87 -8.69 10.43
CA LYS A 186 3.93 -9.65 11.00
C LYS A 186 2.54 -9.57 10.38
N GLU A 187 2.17 -8.41 9.85
CA GLU A 187 0.84 -8.20 9.28
C GLU A 187 0.92 -7.24 8.09
N LEU A 188 0.24 -7.60 7.00
CA LEU A 188 0.15 -6.82 5.77
C LEU A 188 -1.30 -6.71 5.34
N CYS A 189 -1.77 -5.49 5.05
CA CYS A 189 -3.10 -5.27 4.49
C CYS A 189 -3.05 -4.53 3.15
N VAL A 190 -3.82 -5.00 2.17
CA VAL A 190 -4.03 -4.31 0.88
C VAL A 190 -5.45 -3.77 0.88
N LEU A 191 -5.60 -2.46 0.76
CA LEU A 191 -6.84 -1.71 0.95
C LEU A 191 -7.39 -1.18 -0.39
N PRO A 192 -8.21 -1.95 -1.12
CA PRO A 192 -8.90 -1.42 -2.29
C PRO A 192 -10.05 -0.48 -1.86
N PRO A 193 -10.45 0.47 -2.71
CA PRO A 193 -11.63 1.29 -2.50
C PRO A 193 -12.89 0.41 -2.49
N GLY A 194 -13.89 0.78 -1.68
CA GLY A 194 -15.17 0.06 -1.66
C GLY A 194 -15.26 -1.12 -0.69
N SER A 195 -14.49 -1.08 0.40
CA SER A 195 -14.81 -1.66 1.72
C SER A 195 -14.22 -3.04 2.06
N ARG A 196 -14.14 -4.01 1.14
CA ARG A 196 -13.41 -5.26 1.41
C ARG A 196 -11.91 -5.05 1.31
N PHE A 197 -11.12 -5.71 2.15
CA PHE A 197 -9.67 -5.66 2.04
C PHE A 197 -9.03 -7.03 2.24
N TYR A 198 -7.76 -7.13 1.87
CA TYR A 198 -6.99 -8.37 2.00
C TYR A 198 -6.02 -8.23 3.16
N ARG A 199 -5.94 -9.26 4.01
CA ARG A 199 -5.02 -9.31 5.15
C ARG A 199 -4.20 -10.58 5.10
N GLY A 200 -2.88 -10.42 5.21
CA GLY A 200 -1.95 -11.47 5.57
C GLY A 200 -1.43 -11.30 6.99
N THR A 201 -1.28 -12.40 7.71
CA THR A 201 -0.63 -12.45 9.02
C THR A 201 0.45 -13.52 9.02
N LYS A 202 1.61 -13.20 9.60
CA LYS A 202 2.75 -14.11 9.73
C LYS A 202 2.94 -14.48 11.19
N THR A 203 2.69 -15.75 11.51
CA THR A 203 2.83 -16.32 12.84
C THR A 203 3.78 -17.50 12.76
N GLU A 204 4.86 -17.47 13.55
CA GLU A 204 5.86 -18.57 13.58
C GLU A 204 6.42 -18.94 12.20
N GLY A 205 6.54 -17.94 11.31
CA GLY A 205 7.04 -18.14 9.94
C GLY A 205 5.97 -18.56 8.93
N VAL A 206 4.78 -18.98 9.38
CA VAL A 206 3.66 -19.35 8.50
C VAL A 206 2.83 -18.12 8.16
N VAL A 207 2.61 -17.89 6.86
CA VAL A 207 1.72 -16.83 6.37
C VAL A 207 0.32 -17.39 6.22
N SER A 208 -0.65 -16.73 6.85
CA SER A 208 -2.08 -16.94 6.62
C SER A 208 -2.67 -15.73 5.90
N PHE A 209 -3.58 -15.99 4.97
CA PHE A 209 -4.22 -14.97 4.15
C PHE A 209 -5.74 -15.08 4.26
N ARG A 210 -6.41 -13.94 4.31
CA ARG A 210 -7.87 -13.88 4.24
C ARG A 210 -8.37 -12.57 3.63
N ARG A 211 -9.55 -12.64 3.03
CA ARG A 211 -10.34 -11.47 2.64
C ARG A 211 -11.24 -11.06 3.81
N VAL A 212 -11.24 -9.79 4.15
CA VAL A 212 -11.97 -9.22 5.30
C VAL A 212 -13.11 -8.34 4.79
N ASN A 213 -14.31 -8.51 5.35
CA ASN A 213 -15.45 -7.65 5.06
C ASN A 213 -15.60 -6.54 6.12
N PRO A 214 -16.13 -5.36 5.74
CA PRO A 214 -16.31 -4.22 6.65
C PRO A 214 -17.19 -4.49 7.86
N GLY A 215 -18.08 -5.48 7.77
CA GLY A 215 -19.03 -5.83 8.82
C GLY A 215 -18.60 -7.04 9.66
N ASP A 216 -17.39 -7.57 9.45
CA ASP A 216 -16.92 -8.71 10.23
C ASP A 216 -16.71 -8.27 11.70
N PRO A 217 -17.36 -8.93 12.67
CA PRO A 217 -17.31 -8.50 14.07
C PRO A 217 -15.89 -8.60 14.61
N GLY A 218 -15.43 -7.53 15.26
CA GLY A 218 -14.09 -7.43 15.84
C GLY A 218 -13.01 -6.86 14.92
N GLU A 219 -13.31 -6.53 13.66
CA GLU A 219 -12.33 -5.91 12.76
C GLU A 219 -12.06 -4.42 13.05
N GLU A 220 -12.97 -3.74 13.73
CA GLU A 220 -12.78 -2.36 14.20
C GLU A 220 -11.61 -2.24 15.17
N SER A 221 -11.34 -3.30 15.94
CA SER A 221 -10.26 -3.34 16.94
C SER A 221 -8.96 -3.92 16.40
N ARG A 222 -8.89 -4.25 15.09
CA ARG A 222 -7.73 -4.87 14.43
C ARG A 222 -7.07 -3.91 13.45
N PHE A 223 -5.81 -4.17 13.12
CA PHE A 223 -5.10 -3.44 12.08
C PHE A 223 -5.77 -3.67 10.71
N PRO A 224 -6.00 -2.66 9.86
CA PRO A 224 -5.44 -1.30 9.87
C PRO A 224 -6.27 -0.25 10.61
N ASN A 225 -7.37 -0.63 11.28
CA ASN A 225 -8.20 0.29 12.04
C ASN A 225 -7.59 0.65 13.40
N ARG A 226 -6.82 -0.28 13.99
CA ARG A 226 -6.06 -0.09 15.23
C ARG A 226 -4.55 -0.24 15.01
N PHE A 227 -3.76 0.74 15.43
CA PHE A 227 -2.32 0.84 15.15
C PHE A 227 -1.41 0.14 16.16
N LEU A 228 -1.87 0.00 17.39
CA LEU A 228 -1.08 -0.55 18.50
C LEU A 228 -1.87 -1.67 19.16
N ASP A 229 -1.17 -2.73 19.51
CA ASP A 229 -1.72 -3.77 20.37
C ASP A 229 -1.93 -3.17 21.77
N GLN A 230 -2.90 -3.68 22.52
CA GLN A 230 -2.89 -3.41 23.94
C GLN A 230 -1.64 -4.06 24.50
N GLU A 231 -0.71 -3.25 24.98
CA GLU A 231 0.28 -3.73 25.95
C GLU A 231 -0.54 -4.20 27.16
N SER A 232 -0.75 -5.51 27.24
CA SER A 232 -1.24 -6.20 28.44
C SER A 232 -0.13 -6.26 29.49
#